data_AF-A0A973V5J4-F1
#
_entry.id   AF-A0A973V5J4-F1
#
_cell.length_a   1.000
_cell.length_b   1.000
_cell.length_c   1.000
_cell.angle_alpha   90.00
_cell.angle_beta   90.00
_cell.angle_gamma   90.00
#
_symmetry.space_group_name_H-M   'P 1'
#
loop_
_entity.id
_entity.type
_entity.pdbx_description
1 polymer ?
#
loop_
_entity_poly.entity_id
_entity_poly.type
_entity_poly.pdbx_seq_one_letter_code
_entity_poly.pdbx_strand_id
1 'polypeptide(L)'
;MNTTVTRDVNTAFAAERAAMVATAQAAQADLQARLDAGTLVPLGGGRYRINDPGTLDHGEVWVARDGIVLPEHGLDVSRGTAALYTTTPAWHSLGAVVPGGTTSIDEVLRLGQIDYTVEQTPVLFHTTDDGPVRILGDQYVTYRDDTGAGLGVVGSRYEVLQNRQVFEFLQDLVDSYDVVWESAGALRGGRSVFVSLRLPDTVRIDAAGVDDEIIPFVAAFNSHDGSSQSQVVVTPWRPACRNTERFAIRDALTRWGVRHTRNARDRIDEARRSLRLSADYYGKFAAEQELLARTDVAIDQFRRVAGDLWPQPGPDAPARVRTNHANRMAAVTAVWSATTARLGTTAYAAERAITEYLDWHTGIRPTGSLRGRNLAARATAALEGSHDALKSRAHRRLLTLVRR
;
A
#
# COMPACT_ATOMS: atom_id res chain seq x y z
N MET A 1 -55.68 -24.40 18.81
CA MET A 1 -55.51 -23.32 19.79
C MET A 1 -54.15 -22.69 19.52
N ASN A 2 -54.13 -21.55 18.85
CA ASN A 2 -52.88 -20.87 18.48
C ASN A 2 -52.69 -19.71 19.46
N THR A 3 -51.79 -19.89 20.43
CA THR A 3 -51.51 -18.91 21.48
C THR A 3 -50.55 -17.87 20.91
N THR A 4 -51.08 -16.79 20.36
CA THR A 4 -50.28 -15.62 19.98
C THR A 4 -49.79 -14.95 21.26
N VAL A 5 -48.52 -15.15 21.60
CA VAL A 5 -47.85 -14.40 22.67
C VAL A 5 -47.68 -12.97 22.16
N THR A 6 -48.59 -12.08 22.54
CA THR A 6 -48.47 -10.65 22.32
C THR A 6 -47.30 -10.15 23.17
N ARG A 7 -46.11 -10.01 22.57
CA ARG A 7 -45.00 -9.28 23.19
C ARG A 7 -45.51 -7.88 23.48
N ASP A 8 -45.57 -7.51 24.75
CA ASP A 8 -45.92 -6.15 25.17
C ASP A 8 -44.87 -5.18 24.59
N VAL A 9 -45.28 -4.50 23.53
CA VAL A 9 -44.51 -3.50 22.79
C VAL A 9 -43.95 -2.41 23.70
N ASN A 10 -44.60 -2.11 24.82
CA ASN A 10 -44.12 -1.11 25.78
C ASN A 10 -42.94 -1.64 26.60
N THR A 11 -42.94 -2.93 26.95
CA THR A 11 -41.84 -3.55 27.69
C THR A 11 -40.61 -3.72 26.80
N ALA A 12 -40.82 -4.08 25.53
CA ALA A 12 -39.75 -4.15 24.53
C ALA A 12 -39.13 -2.76 24.25
N PHE A 13 -39.97 -1.73 24.08
CA PHE A 13 -39.52 -0.35 23.89
C PHE A 13 -38.79 0.21 25.12
N ALA A 14 -39.29 -0.05 26.33
CA ALA A 14 -38.63 0.39 27.56
C ALA A 14 -37.26 -0.29 27.76
N ALA A 15 -37.14 -1.58 27.44
CA ALA A 15 -35.87 -2.31 27.48
C ALA A 15 -34.86 -1.78 26.45
N GLU A 16 -35.32 -1.48 25.22
CA GLU A 16 -34.50 -0.87 24.18
C GLU A 16 -34.02 0.53 24.58
N ARG A 17 -34.89 1.37 25.15
CA ARG A 17 -34.53 2.71 25.64
C ARG A 17 -33.57 2.64 26.83
N ALA A 18 -33.75 1.69 27.75
CA ALA A 18 -32.82 1.47 28.86
C ALA A 18 -31.43 1.04 28.37
N ALA A 19 -31.36 0.17 27.36
CA ALA A 19 -30.10 -0.22 26.73
C ALA A 19 -29.41 0.97 26.05
N MET A 20 -30.16 1.80 25.31
CA MET A 20 -29.62 3.01 24.68
C MET A 20 -29.06 4.00 25.70
N VAL A 21 -29.76 4.22 26.83
CA VAL A 21 -29.29 5.08 27.92
C VAL A 21 -28.03 4.52 28.56
N ALA A 22 -27.96 3.22 28.80
CA ALA A 22 -26.78 2.57 29.37
C ALA A 22 -25.56 2.68 28.45
N THR A 23 -25.75 2.50 27.13
CA THR A 23 -24.67 2.68 26.13
C THR A 23 -24.17 4.12 26.08
N ALA A 24 -25.08 5.11 26.14
CA ALA A 24 -24.70 6.52 26.17
C ALA A 24 -23.93 6.88 27.46
N GLN A 25 -24.35 6.37 28.62
CA GLN A 25 -23.65 6.57 29.89
C GLN A 25 -22.25 5.95 29.89
N ALA A 26 -22.11 4.74 29.34
CA ALA A 26 -20.82 4.08 29.21
C ALA A 26 -19.86 4.85 28.29
N ALA A 27 -20.36 5.34 27.15
CA ALA A 27 -19.57 6.17 26.24
C ALA A 27 -19.09 7.47 26.90
N GLN A 28 -19.97 8.12 27.67
CA GLN A 28 -19.64 9.35 28.37
C GLN A 28 -18.64 9.12 29.51
N ALA A 29 -18.73 7.99 30.20
CA ALA A 29 -17.77 7.60 31.22
C ALA A 29 -16.38 7.29 30.62
N ASP A 30 -16.31 6.64 29.46
CA ASP A 30 -15.04 6.39 28.75
C ASP A 30 -14.38 7.70 28.29
N LEU A 31 -15.15 8.61 27.67
CA LEU A 31 -14.67 9.93 27.30
C LEU A 31 -14.08 10.67 28.51
N GLN A 32 -14.80 10.68 29.64
CA GLN A 32 -14.32 11.33 30.85
C GLN A 32 -13.05 10.68 31.41
N ALA A 33 -13.00 9.34 31.46
CA ALA A 33 -11.83 8.61 31.94
C ALA A 33 -10.57 8.92 31.12
N ARG A 34 -10.70 9.06 29.79
CA ARG A 34 -9.58 9.39 28.91
C ARG A 34 -9.16 10.87 29.02
N LEU A 35 -10.09 11.78 29.30
CA LEU A 35 -9.78 13.17 29.64
C LEU A 35 -9.00 13.24 30.96
N ASP A 36 -9.46 12.52 31.99
CA ASP A 36 -8.83 12.48 33.32
C ASP A 36 -7.44 11.83 33.26
N ALA A 37 -7.26 10.81 32.42
CA ALA A 37 -5.98 10.17 32.17
C ALA A 37 -5.01 11.02 31.31
N GLY A 38 -5.49 12.14 30.74
CA GLY A 38 -4.70 13.00 29.85
C GLY A 38 -4.37 12.35 28.50
N THR A 39 -5.01 11.22 28.16
CA THR A 39 -4.88 10.54 26.86
C THR A 39 -5.78 11.16 25.78
N LEU A 40 -6.68 12.05 26.18
CA LEU A 40 -7.48 12.94 25.32
C LEU A 40 -7.33 14.39 25.80
N VAL A 41 -7.07 15.31 24.88
CA VAL A 41 -6.85 16.75 25.17
C VAL A 41 -7.88 17.58 24.41
N PRO A 42 -8.79 18.30 25.06
CA PRO A 42 -9.83 19.07 24.37
C PRO A 42 -9.24 20.21 23.52
N LEU A 43 -9.77 20.39 22.30
CA LEU A 43 -9.39 21.46 21.37
C LEU A 43 -10.53 22.46 21.10
N GLY A 44 -11.71 22.25 21.72
CA GLY A 44 -12.91 23.05 21.52
C GLY A 44 -13.76 22.62 20.31
N GLY A 45 -15.07 22.90 20.37
CA GLY A 45 -16.03 22.54 19.32
C GLY A 45 -16.29 21.03 19.20
N GLY A 46 -16.25 20.30 20.32
CA GLY A 46 -16.40 18.83 20.33
C GLY A 46 -15.18 18.08 19.78
N ARG A 47 -14.05 18.75 19.56
CA ARG A 47 -12.82 18.14 19.07
C ARG A 47 -11.82 17.88 20.19
N TYR A 48 -11.07 16.79 20.06
CA TYR A 48 -10.10 16.36 21.06
C TYR A 48 -8.84 15.80 20.39
N ARG A 49 -7.66 16.17 20.88
CA ARG A 49 -6.39 15.58 20.46
C ARG A 49 -6.10 14.32 21.27
N ILE A 50 -5.80 13.20 20.62
CA ILE A 50 -5.28 12.00 21.28
C ILE A 50 -3.86 12.27 21.75
N ASN A 51 -3.61 12.04 23.03
CA ASN A 51 -2.31 12.23 23.68
C ASN A 51 -1.88 10.91 24.36
N ASP A 52 -2.00 9.81 23.64
CA ASP A 52 -1.62 8.48 24.11
C ASP A 52 -0.51 7.88 23.23
N PRO A 53 0.76 7.97 23.64
CA PRO A 53 1.90 7.45 22.88
C PRO A 53 1.87 5.94 22.65
N GLY A 54 1.07 5.19 23.45
CA GLY A 54 0.92 3.74 23.31
C GLY A 54 -0.07 3.33 22.22
N THR A 55 -0.81 4.30 21.66
CA THR A 55 -1.79 4.07 20.59
C THR A 55 -1.26 4.53 19.24
N LEU A 56 -1.75 3.91 18.17
CA LEU A 56 -1.44 4.32 16.80
C LEU A 56 -1.98 5.72 16.45
N ASP A 57 -2.94 6.21 17.25
CA ASP A 57 -3.67 7.45 17.01
C ASP A 57 -3.06 8.65 17.76
N HIS A 58 -1.86 8.51 18.36
CA HIS A 58 -1.18 9.60 19.06
C HIS A 58 -1.05 10.87 18.20
N GLY A 59 -1.51 12.00 18.74
CA GLY A 59 -1.50 13.31 18.08
C GLY A 59 -2.68 13.58 17.14
N GLU A 60 -3.58 12.61 16.93
CA GLU A 60 -4.77 12.79 16.09
C GLU A 60 -5.82 13.68 16.73
N VAL A 61 -6.68 14.28 15.92
CA VAL A 61 -7.84 15.03 16.40
C VAL A 61 -9.09 14.23 16.09
N TRP A 62 -9.88 13.92 17.10
CA TRP A 62 -11.12 13.18 17.01
C TRP A 62 -12.30 14.07 17.40
N VAL A 63 -13.51 13.68 16.99
CA VAL A 63 -14.74 14.43 17.28
C VAL A 63 -15.63 13.59 18.18
N ALA A 64 -16.14 14.17 19.25
CA ALA A 64 -17.17 13.52 20.05
C ALA A 64 -18.56 13.79 19.45
N ARG A 65 -19.34 12.72 19.24
CA ARG A 65 -20.78 12.78 18.97
C ARG A 65 -21.49 11.91 19.98
N ASP A 66 -22.53 12.44 20.64
CA ASP A 66 -23.33 11.72 21.63
C ASP A 66 -22.50 11.01 22.73
N GLY A 67 -21.42 11.66 23.17
CA GLY A 67 -20.50 11.13 24.19
C GLY A 67 -19.48 10.11 23.65
N ILE A 68 -19.57 9.69 22.39
CA ILE A 68 -18.63 8.77 21.75
C ILE A 68 -17.57 9.58 21.00
N VAL A 69 -16.30 9.35 21.30
CA VAL A 69 -15.18 9.92 20.56
C VAL A 69 -14.94 9.08 19.31
N LEU A 70 -15.33 9.59 18.15
CA LEU A 70 -15.19 8.92 16.87
C LEU A 70 -13.89 9.37 16.18
N PRO A 71 -13.14 8.44 15.55
CA PRO A 71 -12.01 8.81 14.71
C PRO A 71 -12.49 9.78 13.62
N GLU A 72 -11.78 10.90 13.48
CA GLU A 72 -12.05 11.83 12.39
C GLU A 72 -11.58 11.18 11.08
N HIS A 73 -12.51 10.90 10.16
CA HIS A 73 -12.17 10.34 8.84
C HIS A 73 -11.14 11.23 8.09
N GLY A 74 -11.13 12.52 8.38
CA GLY A 74 -10.20 13.51 7.84
C GLY A 74 -10.38 13.78 6.35
N LEU A 75 -11.44 13.24 5.75
CA LEU A 75 -11.87 13.53 4.38
C LEU A 75 -12.35 14.97 4.27
N ASP A 76 -12.09 15.56 3.12
CA ASP A 76 -12.70 16.83 2.73
C ASP A 76 -14.21 16.67 2.54
N VAL A 77 -14.96 17.64 3.06
CA VAL A 77 -16.42 17.74 2.95
C VAL A 77 -16.86 19.11 2.43
N SER A 78 -15.92 19.91 1.92
CA SER A 78 -16.14 21.30 1.48
C SER A 78 -17.19 21.45 0.38
N ARG A 79 -17.43 20.40 -0.43
CA ARG A 79 -18.47 20.36 -1.47
C ARG A 79 -19.79 19.74 -0.99
N GLY A 80 -19.99 19.64 0.33
CA GLY A 80 -21.22 19.14 0.95
C GLY A 80 -21.33 17.62 1.07
N THR A 81 -20.41 16.86 0.46
CA THR A 81 -20.29 15.40 0.60
C THR A 81 -18.82 15.02 0.80
N ALA A 82 -18.55 13.84 1.35
CA ALA A 82 -17.18 13.39 1.56
C ALA A 82 -16.48 13.09 0.24
N ALA A 83 -15.32 13.72 0.03
CA ALA A 83 -14.44 13.54 -1.11
C ALA A 83 -13.72 12.19 -1.04
N LEU A 84 -14.45 11.11 -1.35
CA LEU A 84 -13.94 9.75 -1.38
C LEU A 84 -14.65 8.94 -2.47
N TYR A 85 -13.85 8.23 -3.25
CA TYR A 85 -14.23 7.14 -4.12
C TYR A 85 -13.62 5.83 -3.58
N THR A 86 -14.35 4.72 -3.65
CA THR A 86 -13.89 3.42 -3.16
C THR A 86 -14.60 2.26 -3.86
N THR A 87 -13.92 1.12 -4.06
CA THR A 87 -14.51 -0.10 -4.66
C THR A 87 -15.41 -0.87 -3.69
N THR A 88 -15.15 -0.70 -2.38
CA THR A 88 -15.91 -1.33 -1.30
C THR A 88 -16.14 -0.31 -0.19
N PRO A 89 -17.29 -0.37 0.51
CA PRO A 89 -17.59 0.59 1.57
C PRO A 89 -16.47 0.68 2.61
N ALA A 90 -16.03 1.90 2.92
CA ALA A 90 -15.16 2.15 4.06
C ALA A 90 -15.95 2.05 5.37
N TRP A 91 -15.26 1.84 6.50
CA TRP A 91 -15.90 1.65 7.82
C TRP A 91 -16.88 2.76 8.21
N HIS A 92 -16.63 4.01 7.79
CA HIS A 92 -17.47 5.17 8.07
C HIS A 92 -18.65 5.32 7.10
N SER A 93 -18.75 4.48 6.06
CA SER A 93 -19.83 4.48 5.05
C SER A 93 -20.04 5.85 4.35
N LEU A 94 -18.94 6.57 4.09
CA LEU A 94 -18.94 7.85 3.39
C LEU A 94 -18.32 7.70 2.00
N GLY A 95 -18.63 8.63 1.09
CA GLY A 95 -18.08 8.68 -0.26
C GLY A 95 -18.92 7.94 -1.30
N ALA A 96 -18.46 8.00 -2.55
CA ALA A 96 -19.01 7.24 -3.67
C ALA A 96 -18.42 5.83 -3.70
N VAL A 97 -19.28 4.82 -3.66
CA VAL A 97 -18.89 3.41 -3.78
C VAL A 97 -19.23 2.93 -5.19
N VAL A 98 -18.24 2.40 -5.90
CA VAL A 98 -18.44 1.76 -7.22
C VAL A 98 -17.96 0.31 -7.13
N PRO A 99 -18.87 -0.65 -6.89
CA PRO A 99 -18.51 -2.07 -6.85
C PRO A 99 -17.83 -2.50 -8.15
N GLY A 100 -16.70 -3.20 -8.03
CA GLY A 100 -15.87 -3.59 -9.19
C GLY A 100 -14.92 -2.50 -9.70
N GLY A 101 -15.06 -1.27 -9.21
CA GLY A 101 -14.23 -0.14 -9.55
C GLY A 101 -14.47 0.45 -10.93
N THR A 102 -13.63 1.42 -11.29
CA THR A 102 -13.55 2.01 -12.63
C THR A 102 -12.11 1.94 -13.12
N THR A 103 -11.93 1.99 -14.42
CA THR A 103 -10.62 2.10 -15.08
C THR A 103 -10.31 3.54 -15.53
N SER A 104 -11.27 4.47 -15.46
CA SER A 104 -11.09 5.83 -15.95
C SER A 104 -10.55 6.78 -14.87
N ILE A 105 -9.36 7.36 -15.08
CA ILE A 105 -8.83 8.41 -14.21
C ILE A 105 -9.79 9.62 -14.11
N ASP A 106 -10.48 9.98 -15.19
CA ASP A 106 -11.43 11.11 -15.17
C ASP A 106 -12.58 10.86 -14.20
N GLU A 107 -13.11 9.63 -14.21
CA GLU A 107 -14.17 9.22 -13.30
C GLU A 107 -13.66 9.17 -11.85
N VAL A 108 -12.45 8.66 -11.62
CA VAL A 108 -11.82 8.62 -10.29
C VAL A 108 -11.61 10.02 -9.71
N LEU A 109 -11.09 10.95 -10.51
CA LEU A 109 -10.86 12.33 -10.05
C LEU A 109 -12.18 13.00 -9.68
N ARG A 110 -13.23 12.80 -10.50
CA ARG A 110 -14.56 13.35 -10.25
C ARG A 110 -15.24 12.72 -9.02
N LEU A 111 -15.24 11.40 -8.92
CA LEU A 111 -15.88 10.67 -7.80
C LEU A 111 -15.14 10.90 -6.47
N GLY A 112 -13.81 10.98 -6.51
CA GLY A 112 -12.98 11.36 -5.37
C GLY A 112 -13.03 12.85 -5.04
N GLN A 113 -13.68 13.68 -5.87
CA GLN A 113 -13.77 15.15 -5.76
C GLN A 113 -12.39 15.83 -5.67
N ILE A 114 -11.43 15.32 -6.42
CA ILE A 114 -10.04 15.78 -6.51
C ILE A 114 -9.70 16.34 -7.90
N ASP A 115 -10.72 16.68 -8.68
CA ASP A 115 -10.67 17.26 -10.02
C ASP A 115 -10.45 18.78 -10.04
N TYR A 116 -10.36 19.42 -8.87
CA TYR A 116 -10.12 20.86 -8.73
C TYR A 116 -8.70 21.27 -9.14
N THR A 117 -8.58 22.53 -9.58
CA THR A 117 -7.29 23.16 -9.90
C THR A 117 -6.75 23.85 -8.66
N VAL A 118 -5.44 23.73 -8.43
CA VAL A 118 -4.75 24.49 -7.39
C VAL A 118 -4.01 25.66 -8.01
N GLU A 119 -4.23 26.86 -7.48
CA GLU A 119 -3.62 28.11 -7.90
C GLU A 119 -2.81 28.73 -6.75
N GLN A 120 -1.95 29.69 -7.08
CA GLN A 120 -1.13 30.42 -6.12
C GLN A 120 -1.39 31.92 -6.22
N THR A 121 -1.46 32.58 -5.06
CA THR A 121 -1.53 34.03 -4.95
C THR A 121 -0.55 34.53 -3.89
N PRO A 122 0.05 35.73 -4.01
CA PRO A 122 0.94 36.26 -2.97
C PRO A 122 0.25 36.36 -1.61
N VAL A 123 0.99 36.14 -0.52
CA VAL A 123 0.45 36.34 0.84
C VAL A 123 0.21 37.83 1.07
N LEU A 124 -1.01 38.17 1.48
CA LEU A 124 -1.43 39.51 1.85
C LEU A 124 -1.58 39.62 3.36
N PHE A 125 -1.13 40.74 3.95
CA PHE A 125 -1.25 41.00 5.38
C PHE A 125 -1.57 42.47 5.68
N HIS A 126 -2.18 42.70 6.83
CA HIS A 126 -2.41 44.01 7.40
C HIS A 126 -1.57 44.18 8.67
N THR A 127 -1.06 45.39 8.90
CA THR A 127 -0.39 45.74 10.18
C THR A 127 -1.37 46.31 11.21
N THR A 128 -2.54 46.76 10.75
CA THR A 128 -3.65 47.33 11.51
C THR A 128 -4.94 47.02 10.73
N ASP A 129 -6.07 46.88 11.41
CA ASP A 129 -7.34 46.47 10.76
C ASP A 129 -7.76 47.40 9.59
N ASP A 130 -7.55 48.72 9.74
CA ASP A 130 -7.82 49.72 8.69
C ASP A 130 -6.58 50.10 7.85
N GLY A 131 -5.47 49.38 8.01
CA GLY A 131 -4.21 49.67 7.34
C GLY A 131 -4.16 49.18 5.88
N PRO A 132 -3.27 49.74 5.05
CA PRO A 132 -3.11 49.28 3.66
C PRO A 132 -2.68 47.80 3.63
N VAL A 133 -3.21 47.07 2.65
CA VAL A 133 -2.79 45.70 2.37
C VAL A 133 -1.32 45.69 1.95
N ARG A 134 -0.53 44.82 2.57
CA ARG A 134 0.89 44.60 2.24
C ARG A 134 1.09 43.20 1.70
N ILE A 135 2.06 43.05 0.80
CA ILE A 135 2.46 41.75 0.25
C ILE A 135 3.67 41.26 1.03
N LEU A 136 3.62 40.01 1.50
CA LEU A 136 4.79 39.32 2.04
C LEU A 136 5.56 38.67 0.89
N GLY A 137 6.74 39.19 0.59
CA GLY A 137 7.59 38.69 -0.49
C GLY A 137 7.97 37.22 -0.31
N ASP A 138 8.16 36.51 -1.42
CA ASP A 138 8.56 35.10 -1.48
C ASP A 138 7.65 34.08 -0.77
N GLN A 139 6.43 34.49 -0.37
CA GLN A 139 5.41 33.60 0.19
C GLN A 139 4.10 33.69 -0.59
N TYR A 140 3.51 32.53 -0.82
CA TYR A 140 2.30 32.38 -1.62
C TYR A 140 1.28 31.52 -0.88
N VAL A 141 0.01 31.90 -0.96
CA VAL A 141 -1.11 31.04 -0.57
C VAL A 141 -1.47 30.16 -1.75
N THR A 142 -1.48 28.85 -1.55
CA THR A 142 -2.13 27.92 -2.48
C THR A 142 -3.62 27.84 -2.17
N TYR A 143 -4.48 27.90 -3.17
CA TYR A 143 -5.93 27.75 -3.01
C TYR A 143 -6.50 26.88 -4.13
N ARG A 144 -7.69 26.32 -3.89
CA ARG A 144 -8.44 25.57 -4.91
C ARG A 144 -9.49 26.44 -5.58
N ASP A 145 -9.64 26.29 -6.89
CA ASP A 145 -10.51 27.10 -7.75
C ASP A 145 -12.02 26.89 -7.49
N ASP A 146 -12.42 25.66 -7.17
CA ASP A 146 -13.81 25.26 -7.03
C ASP A 146 -14.52 25.81 -5.78
N THR A 147 -13.80 25.96 -4.66
CA THR A 147 -14.35 26.47 -3.38
C THR A 147 -13.69 27.77 -2.91
N GLY A 148 -12.60 28.19 -3.55
CA GLY A 148 -11.78 29.32 -3.11
C GLY A 148 -11.03 29.08 -1.80
N ALA A 149 -11.04 27.85 -1.27
CA ALA A 149 -10.45 27.55 0.03
C ALA A 149 -8.92 27.60 -0.03
N GLY A 150 -8.33 28.36 0.90
CA GLY A 150 -6.88 28.38 1.13
C GLY A 150 -6.38 27.04 1.67
N LEU A 151 -5.40 26.44 0.99
CA LEU A 151 -4.82 25.15 1.31
C LEU A 151 -3.60 25.28 2.22
N GLY A 152 -2.74 26.28 1.99
CA GLY A 152 -1.52 26.48 2.78
C GLY A 152 -0.69 27.67 2.31
N VAL A 153 0.38 27.95 3.04
CA VAL A 153 1.37 28.99 2.69
C VAL A 153 2.67 28.29 2.32
N VAL A 154 3.21 28.62 1.14
CA VAL A 154 4.40 28.01 0.56
C VAL A 154 5.42 29.07 0.15
N GLY A 155 6.69 28.67 0.03
CA GLY A 155 7.75 29.57 -0.41
C GLY A 155 7.85 29.69 -1.94
N SER A 156 8.62 30.67 -2.42
CA SER A 156 8.79 30.97 -3.86
C SER A 156 9.37 29.87 -4.75
N ARG A 157 9.90 28.79 -4.17
CA ARG A 157 10.39 27.62 -4.92
C ARG A 157 9.33 26.53 -5.11
N TYR A 158 8.20 26.64 -4.42
CA TYR A 158 7.13 25.66 -4.47
C TYR A 158 6.36 25.81 -5.78
N GLU A 159 6.30 24.73 -6.54
CA GLU A 159 5.54 24.65 -7.79
C GLU A 159 4.35 23.72 -7.61
N VAL A 160 3.17 24.20 -7.97
CA VAL A 160 1.96 23.39 -7.90
C VAL A 160 2.05 22.26 -8.93
N LEU A 161 1.90 21.03 -8.43
CA LEU A 161 1.70 19.85 -9.25
C LEU A 161 0.22 19.50 -9.18
N GLN A 162 -0.48 19.63 -10.31
CA GLN A 162 -1.91 19.37 -10.34
C GLN A 162 -2.19 17.88 -10.08
N ASN A 163 -3.33 17.58 -9.44
CA ASN A 163 -3.68 16.21 -9.06
C ASN A 163 -3.63 15.26 -10.26
N ARG A 164 -4.22 15.67 -11.39
CA ARG A 164 -4.15 14.92 -12.65
C ARG A 164 -2.70 14.64 -13.08
N GLN A 165 -1.83 15.65 -13.03
CA GLN A 165 -0.43 15.49 -13.46
C GLN A 165 0.32 14.43 -12.62
N VAL A 166 0.01 14.35 -11.32
CA VAL A 166 0.63 13.37 -10.42
C VAL A 166 0.04 11.98 -10.60
N PHE A 167 -1.24 11.85 -10.96
CA PHE A 167 -1.94 10.56 -10.95
C PHE A 167 -2.11 9.92 -12.32
N GLU A 168 -2.13 10.70 -13.40
CA GLU A 168 -2.41 10.23 -14.76
C GLU A 168 -1.38 9.21 -15.26
N PHE A 169 -0.14 9.22 -14.76
CA PHE A 169 0.83 8.19 -15.16
C PHE A 169 0.48 6.79 -14.61
N LEU A 170 -0.30 6.70 -13.54
CA LEU A 170 -0.77 5.42 -13.02
C LEU A 170 -1.90 4.83 -13.89
N GLN A 171 -2.54 5.62 -14.76
CA GLN A 171 -3.48 5.12 -15.77
C GLN A 171 -2.83 4.10 -16.70
N ASP A 172 -1.54 4.28 -17.01
CA ASP A 172 -0.81 3.31 -17.83
C ASP A 172 -0.76 1.91 -17.18
N LEU A 173 -0.70 1.85 -15.85
CA LEU A 173 -0.72 0.58 -15.11
C LEU A 173 -2.12 -0.05 -15.15
N VAL A 174 -3.18 0.76 -15.02
CA VAL A 174 -4.57 0.32 -15.19
C VAL A 174 -4.77 -0.34 -16.55
N ASP A 175 -4.34 0.34 -17.61
CA ASP A 175 -4.53 -0.12 -18.98
C ASP A 175 -3.68 -1.35 -19.31
N SER A 176 -2.48 -1.47 -18.72
CA SER A 176 -1.52 -2.52 -19.07
C SER A 176 -1.65 -3.81 -18.23
N TYR A 177 -2.20 -3.73 -17.01
CA TYR A 177 -2.31 -4.88 -16.08
C TYR A 177 -3.73 -5.30 -15.75
N ASP A 178 -4.74 -4.71 -16.43
CA ASP A 178 -6.16 -4.95 -16.14
C ASP A 178 -6.48 -4.76 -14.64
N VAL A 179 -5.87 -3.74 -14.03
CA VAL A 179 -6.09 -3.38 -12.62
C VAL A 179 -7.07 -2.21 -12.55
N VAL A 180 -7.92 -2.20 -11.53
CA VAL A 180 -8.90 -1.12 -11.33
C VAL A 180 -8.43 -0.12 -10.27
N TRP A 181 -8.96 1.09 -10.36
CA TRP A 181 -8.80 2.08 -9.31
C TRP A 181 -9.55 1.65 -8.05
N GLU A 182 -8.81 1.54 -6.95
CA GLU A 182 -9.31 0.97 -5.69
C GLU A 182 -9.96 2.03 -4.79
N SER A 183 -9.30 3.19 -4.66
CA SER A 183 -9.82 4.31 -3.88
C SER A 183 -9.15 5.62 -4.27
N ALA A 184 -9.83 6.73 -4.04
CA ALA A 184 -9.27 8.07 -4.25
C ALA A 184 -10.01 9.10 -3.41
N GLY A 185 -9.36 10.16 -2.98
CA GLY A 185 -10.04 11.18 -2.19
C GLY A 185 -9.16 12.34 -1.76
N ALA A 186 -9.82 13.33 -1.16
CA ALA A 186 -9.18 14.50 -0.59
C ALA A 186 -9.23 14.45 0.93
N LEU A 187 -8.13 14.85 1.56
CA LEU A 187 -7.90 14.83 3.00
C LEU A 187 -7.57 16.24 3.50
N ARG A 188 -7.82 16.48 4.79
CA ARG A 188 -7.50 17.75 5.49
C ARG A 188 -8.10 18.96 4.76
N GLY A 189 -9.33 18.86 4.27
CA GLY A 189 -9.99 19.95 3.53
C GLY A 189 -9.42 20.20 2.13
N GLY A 190 -8.89 19.17 1.47
CA GLY A 190 -8.30 19.26 0.12
C GLY A 190 -6.82 19.63 0.08
N ARG A 191 -6.15 19.70 1.25
CA ARG A 191 -4.71 19.99 1.33
C ARG A 191 -3.84 18.82 0.89
N SER A 192 -4.31 17.60 1.12
CA SER A 192 -3.66 16.37 0.64
C SER A 192 -4.68 15.57 -0.16
N VAL A 193 -4.23 14.91 -1.22
CA VAL A 193 -5.08 14.04 -2.04
C VAL A 193 -4.37 12.71 -2.28
N PHE A 194 -5.15 11.68 -2.55
CA PHE A 194 -4.62 10.36 -2.88
C PHE A 194 -5.43 9.65 -3.97
N VAL A 195 -4.77 8.73 -4.65
CA VAL A 195 -5.37 7.66 -5.47
C VAL A 195 -4.68 6.35 -5.14
N SER A 196 -5.37 5.23 -5.29
CA SER A 196 -4.79 3.90 -5.12
C SER A 196 -5.31 2.90 -6.16
N LEU A 197 -4.44 1.96 -6.47
CA LEU A 197 -4.67 0.80 -7.34
C LEU A 197 -4.50 -0.46 -6.51
N ARG A 198 -5.37 -1.45 -6.72
CA ARG A 198 -5.18 -2.79 -6.18
C ARG A 198 -4.29 -3.60 -7.12
N LEU A 199 -3.20 -4.18 -6.62
CA LEU A 199 -2.39 -5.12 -7.41
C LEU A 199 -3.06 -6.51 -7.42
N PRO A 200 -2.86 -7.29 -8.50
CA PRO A 200 -3.49 -8.61 -8.65
C PRO A 200 -2.84 -9.68 -7.76
N ASP A 201 -1.58 -9.47 -7.36
CA ASP A 201 -0.85 -10.41 -6.51
C ASP A 201 -1.34 -10.32 -5.06
N THR A 202 -1.75 -11.44 -4.48
CA THR A 202 -2.10 -11.52 -3.06
C THR A 202 -1.12 -12.39 -2.29
N VAL A 203 -0.69 -11.90 -1.13
CA VAL A 203 0.24 -12.60 -0.25
C VAL A 203 -0.56 -13.29 0.85
N ARG A 204 -0.65 -14.62 0.76
CA ARG A 204 -1.34 -15.43 1.77
C ARG A 204 -0.42 -15.67 2.97
N ILE A 205 -0.85 -15.26 4.16
CA ILE A 205 -0.14 -15.35 5.43
C ILE A 205 -0.69 -16.53 6.21
N ASP A 206 0.21 -17.41 6.66
CA ASP A 206 -0.11 -18.52 7.56
C ASP A 206 -1.26 -19.42 7.06
N ALA A 207 -1.08 -19.99 5.86
CA ALA A 207 -2.08 -20.82 5.18
C ALA A 207 -2.50 -22.10 5.93
N ALA A 208 -1.86 -22.42 7.06
CA ALA A 208 -2.22 -23.55 7.93
C ALA A 208 -2.79 -23.09 9.29
N GLY A 209 -2.92 -21.78 9.51
CA GLY A 209 -3.41 -21.16 10.74
C GLY A 209 -4.42 -20.05 10.44
N VAL A 210 -4.00 -18.78 10.52
CA VAL A 210 -4.90 -17.62 10.35
C VAL A 210 -5.42 -17.47 8.92
N ASP A 211 -4.67 -17.98 7.93
CA ASP A 211 -5.06 -18.00 6.51
C ASP A 211 -5.46 -16.63 5.95
N ASP A 212 -4.71 -15.59 6.33
CA ASP A 212 -5.00 -14.20 5.97
C ASP A 212 -4.42 -13.86 4.59
N GLU A 213 -5.03 -12.91 3.89
CA GLU A 213 -4.62 -12.49 2.55
C GLU A 213 -4.27 -11.00 2.55
N ILE A 214 -2.98 -10.71 2.41
CA ILE A 214 -2.49 -9.33 2.27
C ILE A 214 -2.49 -8.95 0.80
N ILE A 215 -3.30 -7.96 0.48
CA ILE A 215 -3.39 -7.35 -0.85
C ILE A 215 -2.48 -6.11 -0.86
N PRO A 216 -1.45 -6.04 -1.71
CA PRO A 216 -0.66 -4.85 -1.90
C PRO A 216 -1.38 -3.84 -2.81
N PHE A 217 -1.22 -2.56 -2.48
CA PHE A 217 -1.74 -1.42 -3.22
C PHE A 217 -0.59 -0.57 -3.74
N VAL A 218 -0.77 0.02 -4.92
CA VAL A 218 0.04 1.17 -5.35
C VAL A 218 -0.77 2.41 -5.04
N ALA A 219 -0.27 3.27 -4.16
CA ALA A 219 -0.94 4.50 -3.76
C ALA A 219 -0.08 5.71 -4.09
N ALA A 220 -0.67 6.72 -4.72
CA ALA A 220 -0.05 8.01 -4.95
C ALA A 220 -0.67 9.09 -4.06
N PHE A 221 0.16 9.99 -3.56
CA PHE A 221 -0.20 11.07 -2.66
C PHE A 221 0.36 12.39 -3.18
N ASN A 222 -0.40 13.46 -3.00
CA ASN A 222 0.00 14.82 -3.38
C ASN A 222 -0.44 15.82 -2.31
N SER A 223 0.44 16.76 -1.95
CA SER A 223 0.17 17.79 -0.93
C SER A 223 0.30 19.18 -1.54
N HIS A 224 -0.69 20.03 -1.24
CA HIS A 224 -0.77 21.41 -1.73
C HIS A 224 -0.38 22.44 -0.67
N ASP A 225 -0.19 22.03 0.58
CA ASP A 225 0.16 22.93 1.69
C ASP A 225 1.67 22.98 1.98
N GLY A 226 2.49 22.33 1.15
CA GLY A 226 3.95 22.26 1.30
C GLY A 226 4.42 21.33 2.42
N SER A 227 3.52 20.59 3.07
CA SER A 227 3.87 19.68 4.17
C SER A 227 4.54 18.39 3.72
N SER A 228 4.33 17.97 2.47
CA SER A 228 4.96 16.78 1.91
C SER A 228 5.26 16.93 0.42
N GLN A 229 6.00 15.95 -0.11
CA GLN A 229 6.30 15.82 -1.53
C GLN A 229 5.21 14.98 -2.21
N SER A 230 5.01 15.14 -3.52
CA SER A 230 4.27 14.15 -4.30
C SER A 230 5.03 12.82 -4.27
N GLN A 231 4.33 11.73 -3.99
CA GLN A 231 4.97 10.43 -3.82
C GLN A 231 4.06 9.29 -4.20
N VAL A 232 4.66 8.18 -4.62
CA VAL A 232 4.00 6.91 -4.89
C VAL A 232 4.64 5.84 -4.03
N VAL A 233 3.80 5.02 -3.41
CA VAL A 233 4.20 3.96 -2.51
C VAL A 233 3.54 2.65 -2.90
N VAL A 234 4.26 1.56 -2.69
CA VAL A 234 3.67 0.21 -2.65
C VAL A 234 3.44 -0.12 -1.19
N THR A 235 2.21 -0.49 -0.81
CA THR A 235 1.82 -0.61 0.60
C THR A 235 0.74 -1.69 0.80
N PRO A 236 0.72 -2.40 1.93
CA PRO A 236 -0.38 -3.31 2.26
C PRO A 236 -1.65 -2.58 2.73
N TRP A 237 -1.59 -1.26 2.94
CA TRP A 237 -2.71 -0.48 3.48
C TRP A 237 -3.52 0.16 2.36
N ARG A 238 -4.82 -0.14 2.31
CA ARG A 238 -5.77 0.57 1.43
C ARG A 238 -6.04 1.98 1.97
N PRO A 239 -5.65 3.06 1.28
CA PRO A 239 -5.98 4.41 1.73
C PRO A 239 -7.48 4.67 1.53
N ALA A 240 -8.17 5.14 2.55
CA ALA A 240 -9.58 5.56 2.46
C ALA A 240 -9.90 6.72 3.42
N CYS A 241 -9.00 7.01 4.35
CA CYS A 241 -9.12 8.07 5.34
C CYS A 241 -7.72 8.56 5.73
N ARG A 242 -7.66 9.59 6.58
CA ARG A 242 -6.39 10.19 7.01
C ARG A 242 -5.44 9.21 7.70
N ASN A 243 -5.97 8.27 8.49
CA ASN A 243 -5.15 7.34 9.25
C ASN A 243 -4.52 6.31 8.32
N THR A 244 -5.31 5.78 7.39
CA THR A 244 -4.83 4.80 6.39
C THR A 244 -3.85 5.41 5.40
N GLU A 245 -3.96 6.70 5.05
CA GLU A 245 -2.90 7.42 4.32
C GLU A 245 -1.57 7.41 5.10
N ARG A 246 -1.59 7.71 6.40
CA ARG A 246 -0.37 7.73 7.22
C ARG A 246 0.27 6.35 7.30
N PHE A 247 -0.54 5.30 7.47
CA PHE A 247 -0.05 3.92 7.47
C PHE A 247 0.51 3.51 6.11
N ALA A 248 -0.20 3.89 5.03
CA ALA A 248 0.24 3.62 3.66
C ALA A 248 1.64 4.18 3.39
N ILE A 249 1.91 5.41 3.83
CA ILE A 249 3.21 6.07 3.65
C ILE A 249 4.26 5.51 4.63
N ARG A 250 3.92 5.32 5.91
CA ARG A 250 4.85 4.86 6.96
C ARG A 250 5.35 3.45 6.68
N ASP A 251 4.44 2.55 6.29
CA ASP A 251 4.70 1.13 6.12
C ASP A 251 4.90 0.74 4.64
N ALA A 252 5.25 1.73 3.81
CA ALA A 252 5.52 1.51 2.40
C ALA A 252 6.66 0.50 2.19
N LEU A 253 6.38 -0.56 1.43
CA LEU A 253 7.36 -1.56 1.00
C LEU A 253 8.39 -0.92 0.05
N THR A 254 7.95 0.01 -0.78
CA THR A 254 8.79 0.79 -1.68
C THR A 254 8.18 2.17 -1.84
N ARG A 255 9.03 3.19 -2.00
CA ARG A 255 8.61 4.57 -2.18
C ARG A 255 9.40 5.25 -3.28
N TRP A 256 8.71 6.06 -4.06
CA TRP A 256 9.28 7.05 -4.96
C TRP A 256 8.63 8.40 -4.68
N GLY A 257 9.35 9.51 -4.84
CA GLY A 257 8.74 10.81 -4.67
C GLY A 257 9.56 11.94 -5.24
N VAL A 258 8.87 13.06 -5.45
CA VAL A 258 9.40 14.26 -6.08
C VAL A 258 8.89 15.49 -5.33
N ARG A 259 9.82 16.39 -5.00
CA ARG A 259 9.48 17.66 -4.35
C ARG A 259 8.82 18.61 -5.34
N HIS A 260 7.86 19.38 -4.87
CA HIS A 260 7.18 20.48 -5.57
C HIS A 260 8.15 21.59 -5.96
N THR A 261 8.90 21.38 -7.04
CA THR A 261 9.95 22.27 -7.55
C THR A 261 9.87 22.29 -9.07
N ARG A 262 10.56 23.24 -9.71
CA ARG A 262 10.48 23.48 -11.15
C ARG A 262 10.75 22.25 -12.03
N ASN A 263 11.62 21.35 -11.59
CA ASN A 263 12.00 20.14 -12.35
C ASN A 263 11.14 18.92 -11.99
N ALA A 264 10.09 19.09 -11.20
CA ALA A 264 9.32 17.96 -10.70
C ALA A 264 8.60 17.21 -11.82
N ARG A 265 8.14 17.93 -12.86
CA ARG A 265 7.47 17.34 -14.03
C ARG A 265 8.36 16.34 -14.75
N ASP A 266 9.60 16.73 -15.06
CA ASP A 266 10.56 15.85 -15.74
C ASP A 266 10.84 14.56 -14.95
N ARG A 267 10.84 14.65 -13.61
CA ARG A 267 11.03 13.50 -12.73
C ARG A 267 9.80 12.60 -12.64
N ILE A 268 8.60 13.14 -12.74
CA ILE A 268 7.37 12.34 -12.87
C ILE A 268 7.42 11.52 -14.16
N ASP A 269 7.85 12.12 -15.27
CA ASP A 269 7.99 11.39 -16.53
C ASP A 269 9.09 10.32 -16.49
N GLU A 270 10.17 10.54 -15.74
CA GLU A 270 11.19 9.51 -15.48
C GLU A 270 10.64 8.34 -14.65
N ALA A 271 9.85 8.63 -13.62
CA ALA A 271 9.18 7.61 -12.82
C ALA A 271 8.18 6.81 -13.65
N ARG A 272 7.39 7.48 -14.50
CA ARG A 272 6.49 6.85 -15.47
C ARG A 272 7.26 5.87 -16.36
N ARG A 273 8.39 6.27 -16.96
CA ARG A 273 9.21 5.38 -17.79
C ARG A 273 9.74 4.17 -17.01
N SER A 274 10.26 4.41 -15.80
CA SER A 274 10.78 3.34 -14.95
C SER A 274 9.69 2.35 -14.53
N LEU A 275 8.51 2.84 -14.17
CA LEU A 275 7.37 2.00 -13.80
C LEU A 275 6.80 1.25 -14.99
N ARG A 276 6.66 1.87 -16.18
CA ARG A 276 6.26 1.21 -17.43
C ARG A 276 7.23 0.09 -17.83
N LEU A 277 8.54 0.30 -17.69
CA LEU A 277 9.54 -0.75 -17.93
C LEU A 277 9.40 -1.93 -16.95
N SER A 278 9.17 -1.64 -15.67
CA SER A 278 8.92 -2.67 -14.66
C SER A 278 7.64 -3.44 -14.95
N ALA A 279 6.58 -2.72 -15.31
CA ALA A 279 5.33 -3.26 -15.80
C ALA A 279 5.57 -4.22 -16.99
N ASP A 280 6.11 -3.74 -18.11
CA ASP A 280 6.35 -4.55 -19.32
C ASP A 280 7.19 -5.79 -18.99
N TYR A 281 8.13 -5.65 -18.07
CA TYR A 281 8.92 -6.75 -17.52
C TYR A 281 8.04 -7.76 -16.76
N TYR A 282 7.17 -7.32 -15.87
CA TYR A 282 6.24 -8.20 -15.13
C TYR A 282 5.22 -8.89 -16.04
N GLY A 283 4.73 -8.22 -17.09
CA GLY A 283 3.84 -8.83 -18.09
C GLY A 283 4.53 -9.94 -18.87
N LYS A 284 5.77 -9.70 -19.33
CA LYS A 284 6.60 -10.74 -19.99
C LYS A 284 6.90 -11.89 -19.04
N PHE A 285 7.26 -11.57 -17.81
CA PHE A 285 7.52 -12.57 -16.77
C PHE A 285 6.29 -13.44 -16.48
N ALA A 286 5.10 -12.85 -16.35
CA ALA A 286 3.85 -13.60 -16.14
C ALA A 286 3.57 -14.58 -17.30
N ALA A 287 3.71 -14.13 -18.55
CA ALA A 287 3.57 -14.99 -19.72
C ALA A 287 4.61 -16.13 -19.76
N GLU A 288 5.85 -15.84 -19.37
CA GLU A 288 6.91 -16.84 -19.22
C GLU A 288 6.59 -17.84 -18.10
N GLN A 289 6.08 -17.40 -16.96
CA GLN A 289 5.65 -18.27 -15.85
C GLN A 289 4.49 -19.19 -16.25
N GLU A 290 3.51 -18.68 -16.98
CA GLU A 290 2.39 -19.49 -17.48
C GLU A 290 2.85 -20.55 -18.48
N LEU A 291 3.78 -20.19 -19.37
CA LEU A 291 4.42 -21.10 -20.30
C LEU A 291 5.15 -22.24 -19.56
N LEU A 292 5.88 -21.92 -18.50
CA LEU A 292 6.57 -22.90 -17.65
C LEU A 292 5.59 -23.80 -16.90
N ALA A 293 4.45 -23.26 -16.45
CA ALA A 293 3.43 -24.03 -15.73
C ALA A 293 2.75 -25.08 -16.62
N ARG A 294 2.70 -24.85 -17.94
CA ARG A 294 2.11 -25.77 -18.92
C ARG A 294 3.10 -26.77 -19.53
N THR A 295 4.37 -26.70 -19.15
CA THR A 295 5.43 -27.54 -19.72
C THR A 295 5.80 -28.66 -18.76
N ASP A 296 5.54 -29.91 -19.13
CA ASP A 296 5.93 -31.05 -18.31
C ASP A 296 7.46 -31.23 -18.31
N VAL A 297 7.99 -31.57 -17.13
CA VAL A 297 9.42 -31.79 -16.91
C VAL A 297 9.62 -33.13 -16.21
N ALA A 298 10.25 -34.06 -16.91
CA ALA A 298 10.74 -35.31 -16.33
C ALA A 298 11.93 -35.04 -15.41
N ILE A 299 12.12 -35.90 -14.39
CA ILE A 299 13.19 -35.75 -13.40
C ILE A 299 14.59 -35.68 -14.02
N ASP A 300 14.84 -36.36 -15.15
CA ASP A 300 16.13 -36.29 -15.85
C ASP A 300 16.32 -34.99 -16.65
N GLN A 301 15.24 -34.34 -17.08
CA GLN A 301 15.32 -32.97 -17.61
C GLN A 301 15.62 -31.99 -16.47
N PHE A 302 14.95 -32.12 -15.33
CA PHE A 302 15.24 -31.32 -14.13
C PHE A 302 16.70 -31.45 -13.68
N ARG A 303 17.23 -32.68 -13.59
CA ARG A 303 18.62 -32.95 -13.23
C ARG A 303 19.61 -32.31 -14.20
N ARG A 304 19.31 -32.29 -15.50
CA ARG A 304 20.12 -31.60 -16.51
C ARG A 304 20.12 -30.08 -16.29
N VAL A 305 18.96 -29.48 -16.03
CA VAL A 305 18.87 -28.05 -15.69
C VAL A 305 19.69 -27.73 -14.43
N ALA A 306 19.56 -28.54 -13.38
CA ALA A 306 20.35 -28.38 -12.16
C ALA A 306 21.86 -28.56 -12.42
N GLY A 307 22.26 -29.49 -13.28
CA GLY A 307 23.65 -29.71 -13.70
C GLY A 307 24.23 -28.54 -14.50
N ASP A 308 23.42 -27.81 -15.27
CA ASP A 308 23.85 -26.60 -15.98
C ASP A 308 24.05 -25.41 -15.02
N LEU A 309 23.25 -25.33 -13.94
CA LEU A 309 23.40 -24.32 -12.90
C LEU A 309 24.60 -24.60 -11.99
N TRP A 310 24.85 -25.87 -11.71
CA TRP A 310 25.98 -26.33 -10.89
C TRP A 310 26.76 -27.42 -11.64
N PRO A 311 27.70 -27.03 -12.51
CA PRO A 311 28.49 -27.96 -13.32
C PRO A 311 29.25 -28.98 -12.48
N GLN A 312 29.37 -30.18 -13.03
CA GLN A 312 30.11 -31.26 -12.37
C GLN A 312 31.59 -30.87 -12.19
N PRO A 313 32.18 -31.06 -11.00
CA PRO A 313 33.59 -30.79 -10.79
C PRO A 313 34.46 -31.65 -11.70
N GLY A 314 35.55 -31.08 -12.22
CA GLY A 314 36.51 -31.81 -13.05
C GLY A 314 37.17 -32.99 -12.32
N PRO A 315 37.82 -33.90 -13.07
CA PRO A 315 38.40 -35.13 -12.51
C PRO A 315 39.42 -34.85 -11.39
N ASP A 316 40.16 -33.74 -11.49
CA ASP A 316 41.20 -33.36 -10.51
C ASP A 316 40.66 -32.52 -9.33
N ALA A 317 39.34 -32.28 -9.26
CA ALA A 317 38.75 -31.46 -8.19
C ALA A 317 38.95 -32.13 -6.82
N PRO A 318 39.26 -31.39 -5.73
CA PRO A 318 39.43 -31.98 -4.40
C PRO A 318 38.21 -32.78 -3.94
N ALA A 319 38.42 -33.86 -3.17
CA ALA A 319 37.35 -34.73 -2.68
C ALA A 319 36.21 -33.95 -1.99
N ARG A 320 36.55 -32.94 -1.18
CA ARG A 320 35.58 -32.04 -0.53
C ARG A 320 34.66 -31.31 -1.52
N VAL A 321 35.20 -30.87 -2.66
CA VAL A 321 34.42 -30.16 -3.69
C VAL A 321 33.45 -31.11 -4.36
N ARG A 322 33.88 -32.35 -4.67
CA ARG A 322 33.02 -33.40 -5.23
C ARG A 322 31.91 -33.80 -4.27
N THR A 323 32.21 -34.01 -2.98
CA THR A 323 31.21 -34.33 -1.94
C THR A 323 30.20 -33.19 -1.77
N ASN A 324 30.64 -31.93 -1.72
CA ASN A 324 29.74 -30.79 -1.60
C ASN A 324 28.83 -30.63 -2.82
N HIS A 325 29.34 -30.89 -4.02
CA HIS A 325 28.54 -30.89 -5.24
C HIS A 325 27.48 -32.00 -5.21
N ALA A 326 27.87 -33.24 -4.89
CA ALA A 326 26.93 -34.36 -4.77
C ALA A 326 25.82 -34.07 -3.74
N ASN A 327 26.19 -33.55 -2.56
CA ASN A 327 25.23 -33.17 -1.52
C ASN A 327 24.26 -32.07 -1.98
N ARG A 328 24.75 -31.08 -2.73
CA ARG A 328 23.91 -30.04 -3.34
C ARG A 328 22.91 -30.66 -4.32
N MET A 329 23.38 -31.49 -5.24
CA MET A 329 22.52 -32.11 -6.25
C MET A 329 21.46 -33.01 -5.61
N ALA A 330 21.82 -33.74 -4.55
CA ALA A 330 20.87 -34.52 -3.76
C ALA A 330 19.82 -33.63 -3.08
N ALA A 331 20.24 -32.54 -2.44
CA ALA A 331 19.34 -31.59 -1.78
C ALA A 331 18.38 -30.92 -2.76
N VAL A 332 18.86 -30.45 -3.91
CA VAL A 332 18.02 -29.86 -4.98
C VAL A 332 17.00 -30.88 -5.50
N THR A 333 17.42 -32.13 -5.68
CA THR A 333 16.53 -33.21 -6.13
C THR A 333 15.47 -33.54 -5.07
N ALA A 334 15.81 -33.49 -3.79
CA ALA A 334 14.87 -33.70 -2.70
C ALA A 334 13.82 -32.58 -2.63
N VAL A 335 14.23 -31.32 -2.78
CA VAL A 335 13.30 -30.17 -2.87
C VAL A 335 12.36 -30.34 -4.06
N TRP A 336 12.87 -30.74 -5.23
CA TRP A 336 12.03 -31.03 -6.41
C TRP A 336 10.96 -32.09 -6.14
N SER A 337 11.31 -33.21 -5.50
CA SER A 337 10.33 -34.24 -5.15
C SER A 337 9.22 -33.70 -4.24
N ALA A 338 9.56 -32.82 -3.28
CA ALA A 338 8.58 -32.18 -2.41
C ALA A 338 7.72 -31.14 -3.16
N THR A 339 8.34 -30.32 -4.03
CA THR A 339 7.64 -29.30 -4.81
C THR A 339 6.68 -29.90 -5.85
N THR A 340 7.09 -30.99 -6.52
CA THR A 340 6.27 -31.66 -7.55
C THR A 340 5.07 -32.41 -6.98
N ALA A 341 5.17 -32.92 -5.76
CA ALA A 341 4.02 -33.48 -5.06
C ALA A 341 2.89 -32.45 -4.87
N ARG A 342 3.23 -31.15 -4.82
CA ARG A 342 2.28 -30.05 -4.63
C ARG A 342 1.85 -29.37 -5.94
N LEU A 343 2.77 -29.21 -6.89
CA LEU A 343 2.59 -28.36 -8.08
C LEU A 343 2.56 -29.15 -9.40
N GLY A 344 2.63 -30.48 -9.34
CA GLY A 344 2.81 -31.33 -10.52
C GLY A 344 4.25 -31.30 -11.05
N THR A 345 4.52 -32.10 -12.07
CA THR A 345 5.85 -32.23 -12.69
C THR A 345 6.04 -31.24 -13.84
N THR A 346 6.03 -29.94 -13.54
CA THR A 346 6.10 -28.88 -14.55
C THR A 346 7.41 -28.08 -14.48
N ALA A 347 7.73 -27.33 -15.54
CA ALA A 347 8.90 -26.46 -15.56
C ALA A 347 8.77 -25.31 -14.53
N TYR A 348 7.53 -24.91 -14.21
CA TYR A 348 7.24 -24.01 -13.09
C TYR A 348 7.59 -24.65 -11.74
N ALA A 349 7.19 -25.90 -11.50
CA ALA A 349 7.58 -26.63 -10.28
C ALA A 349 9.11 -26.76 -10.18
N ALA A 350 9.82 -26.86 -11.32
CA ALA A 350 11.26 -26.99 -11.37
C ALA A 350 11.95 -25.68 -10.97
N GLU A 351 11.42 -24.57 -11.46
CA GLU A 351 11.86 -23.23 -11.07
C GLU A 351 11.62 -22.97 -9.58
N ARG A 352 10.45 -23.35 -9.06
CA ARG A 352 10.12 -23.20 -7.64
C ARG A 352 11.03 -24.05 -6.76
N ALA A 353 11.34 -25.28 -7.16
CA ALA A 353 12.27 -26.14 -6.44
C ALA A 353 13.70 -25.55 -6.38
N ILE A 354 14.18 -24.97 -7.49
CA ILE A 354 15.50 -24.32 -7.54
C ILE A 354 15.52 -23.04 -6.70
N THR A 355 14.46 -22.24 -6.78
CA THR A 355 14.31 -20.99 -5.99
C THR A 355 14.26 -21.30 -4.50
N GLU A 356 13.45 -22.27 -4.10
CA GLU A 356 13.33 -22.72 -2.71
C GLU A 356 14.66 -23.28 -2.18
N TYR A 357 15.37 -24.09 -2.98
CA TYR A 357 16.72 -24.53 -2.62
C TYR A 357 17.67 -23.34 -2.37
N LEU A 358 17.68 -22.37 -3.28
CA LEU A 358 18.54 -21.19 -3.19
C LEU A 358 18.23 -20.33 -1.97
N ASP A 359 16.94 -20.16 -1.65
CA ASP A 359 16.51 -19.27 -0.57
C ASP A 359 16.60 -19.94 0.80
N TRP A 360 16.30 -21.24 0.90
CA TRP A 360 16.11 -21.92 2.19
C TRP A 360 17.12 -23.03 2.50
N HIS A 361 17.72 -23.65 1.48
CA HIS A 361 18.60 -24.81 1.66
C HIS A 361 20.09 -24.52 1.39
N THR A 362 20.44 -23.35 0.85
CA THR A 362 21.83 -22.91 0.75
C THR A 362 22.39 -22.51 2.12
N GLY A 363 23.66 -22.83 2.37
CA GLY A 363 24.34 -22.41 3.59
C GLY A 363 24.65 -20.92 3.53
N ILE A 364 24.16 -20.15 4.50
CA ILE A 364 24.47 -18.73 4.67
C ILE A 364 25.52 -18.57 5.75
N ARG A 365 26.50 -17.71 5.51
CA ARG A 365 27.54 -17.37 6.49
C ARG A 365 27.30 -15.94 6.97
N PRO A 366 26.62 -15.73 8.10
CA PRO A 366 26.29 -14.39 8.54
C PRO A 366 27.55 -13.59 8.88
N THR A 367 27.62 -12.35 8.41
CA THR A 367 28.75 -11.43 8.62
C THR A 367 28.30 -10.19 9.39
N GLY A 368 29.26 -9.40 9.88
CA GLY A 368 28.97 -8.14 10.59
C GLY A 368 27.97 -8.30 11.74
N SER A 369 26.96 -7.41 11.76
CA SER A 369 25.89 -7.42 12.76
C SER A 369 25.02 -8.68 12.72
N LEU A 370 25.02 -9.45 11.63
CA LEU A 370 24.16 -10.63 11.48
C LEU A 370 24.79 -11.93 12.00
N ARG A 371 26.04 -11.89 12.52
CA ARG A 371 26.72 -13.06 13.12
C ARG A 371 25.83 -13.76 14.16
N GLY A 372 25.68 -15.08 14.02
CA GLY A 372 24.82 -15.91 14.88
C GLY A 372 23.32 -15.85 14.56
N ARG A 373 22.88 -14.99 13.63
CA ARG A 373 21.47 -14.78 13.27
C ARG A 373 21.17 -15.30 11.86
N ASN A 374 21.21 -16.62 11.70
CA ASN A 374 21.07 -17.30 10.39
C ASN A 374 19.75 -17.00 9.68
N LEU A 375 18.63 -16.88 10.40
CA LEU A 375 17.33 -16.56 9.81
C LEU A 375 17.26 -15.12 9.31
N ALA A 376 17.78 -14.16 10.09
CA ALA A 376 17.84 -12.75 9.68
C ALA A 376 18.78 -12.54 8.49
N ALA A 377 19.95 -13.18 8.49
CA ALA A 377 20.86 -13.15 7.35
C ALA A 377 20.25 -13.74 6.08
N ARG A 378 19.37 -14.74 6.23
CA ARG A 378 18.62 -15.35 5.12
C ARG A 378 17.54 -14.43 4.57
N ALA A 379 16.74 -13.82 5.44
CA ALA A 379 15.73 -12.84 5.05
C ALA A 379 16.37 -11.65 4.31
N THR A 380 17.48 -11.11 4.84
CA THR A 380 18.24 -10.04 4.18
C THR A 380 18.78 -10.47 2.82
N ALA A 381 19.40 -11.65 2.71
CA ALA A 381 19.94 -12.14 1.43
C ALA A 381 18.87 -12.37 0.35
N ALA A 382 17.68 -12.80 0.74
CA ALA A 382 16.53 -12.97 -0.15
C ALA A 382 15.98 -11.63 -0.66
N LEU A 383 16.00 -10.59 0.19
CA LEU A 383 15.59 -9.23 -0.17
C LEU A 383 16.63 -8.47 -1.01
N GLU A 384 17.92 -8.73 -0.77
CA GLU A 384 19.05 -8.10 -1.49
C GLU A 384 19.42 -8.80 -2.81
N GLY A 385 18.70 -9.86 -3.18
CA GLY A 385 18.87 -10.50 -4.49
C GLY A 385 20.14 -11.36 -4.62
N SER A 386 20.65 -11.91 -3.51
CA SER A 386 21.96 -12.61 -3.46
C SER A 386 22.09 -13.80 -4.43
N HIS A 387 20.96 -14.35 -4.91
CA HIS A 387 20.92 -15.48 -5.84
C HIS A 387 20.24 -15.15 -7.18
N ASP A 388 19.92 -13.88 -7.46
CA ASP A 388 19.11 -13.49 -8.61
C ASP A 388 19.72 -13.89 -9.95
N ALA A 389 21.05 -13.84 -10.06
CA ALA A 389 21.76 -14.29 -11.25
C ALA A 389 21.63 -15.80 -11.52
N LEU A 390 21.48 -16.62 -10.47
CA LEU A 390 21.24 -18.06 -10.59
C LEU A 390 19.77 -18.35 -10.87
N LYS A 391 18.83 -17.67 -10.18
CA LYS A 391 17.39 -17.75 -10.45
C LYS A 391 17.07 -17.37 -11.90
N SER A 392 17.61 -16.25 -12.38
CA SER A 392 17.45 -15.79 -13.77
C SER A 392 18.07 -16.75 -14.80
N ARG A 393 19.10 -17.51 -14.43
CA ARG A 393 19.71 -18.52 -15.30
C ARG A 393 18.88 -19.80 -15.34
N ALA A 394 18.30 -20.18 -14.19
CA ALA A 394 17.36 -21.29 -14.08
C ALA A 394 16.11 -21.03 -14.91
N HIS A 395 15.50 -19.85 -14.75
CA HIS A 395 14.35 -19.37 -15.51
C HIS A 395 14.58 -19.50 -17.03
N ARG A 396 15.65 -18.89 -17.53
CA ARG A 396 16.02 -18.96 -18.96
C ARG A 396 16.24 -20.38 -19.44
N ARG A 397 16.87 -21.24 -18.62
CA ARG A 397 17.15 -22.63 -19.01
C ARG A 397 15.86 -23.45 -19.09
N LEU A 398 14.93 -23.25 -18.17
CA LEU A 398 13.63 -23.90 -18.17
C LEU A 398 12.78 -23.42 -19.35
N LEU A 399 12.83 -22.14 -19.72
CA LEU A 399 12.18 -21.63 -20.93
C LEU A 399 12.69 -22.31 -22.23
N THR A 400 13.94 -22.79 -22.26
CA THR A 400 14.43 -23.56 -23.42
C THR A 400 13.79 -24.94 -23.57
N LEU A 401 13.18 -25.48 -22.51
CA LEU A 401 12.44 -26.75 -22.57
C LEU A 401 11.08 -26.58 -23.26
N VAL A 402 10.53 -25.36 -23.27
CA VAL A 402 9.23 -25.07 -23.90
C VAL A 402 9.34 -24.90 -25.42
N ARG A 403 10.51 -24.50 -25.92
CA ARG A 403 10.74 -24.22 -27.36
C ARG A 403 11.14 -25.46 -28.16
N ARG A 404 10.79 -26.66 -27.70
CA ARG A 404 11.17 -27.95 -28.33
C ARG A 404 9.96 -28.74 -28.77
#